data_AF-A0A6G1H2V8-F1
#
_entry.id   AF-A0A6G1H2V8-F1
#
_cell.length_a   1.000
_cell.length_b   1.000
_cell.length_c   1.000
_cell.angle_alpha   90.00
_cell.angle_beta   90.00
_cell.angle_gamma   90.00
#
_symmetry.space_group_name_H-M   'P 1'
#
loop_
_entity.id
_entity.type
_entity.pdbx_description
1 polymer ?
#
loop_
_entity_poly.entity_id
_entity_poly.type
_entity_poly.pdbx_seq_one_letter_code
_entity_poly.pdbx_strand_id
1 'polypeptide(L)'
;NIDAAFTLAFAGFLRMGEITYTLEDLRKPAEFAARKATRGDITFLESSMIFHLKRSKCDKRHEGVKIVVAEVGGPTCPVKAMIRLFNRDPQPLTAPLFNLGNGRPFTSSSARAILSQRL
;
A
#
# COMPACT_ATOMS: atom_id res chain seq x y z
N ASN A 1 9.69 0.97 -3.04
CA ASN A 1 8.58 0.00 -2.89
C ASN A 1 8.59 -0.67 -1.53
N ILE A 2 9.59 -1.48 -1.19
CA ILE A 2 9.60 -2.28 0.05
C ILE A 2 9.52 -1.43 1.34
N ASP A 3 10.38 -0.42 1.48
CA ASP A 3 10.39 0.42 2.69
C ASP A 3 9.06 1.16 2.86
N ALA A 4 8.52 1.67 1.76
CA ALA A 4 7.21 2.34 1.74
C ALA A 4 6.09 1.37 2.16
N ALA A 5 6.10 0.13 1.69
CA ALA A 5 5.12 -0.89 2.05
C ALA A 5 5.16 -1.22 3.55
N PHE A 6 6.34 -1.48 4.10
CA PHE A 6 6.45 -1.88 5.51
C PHE A 6 6.29 -0.72 6.49
N THR A 7 6.79 0.47 6.16
CA THR A 7 6.57 1.65 7.00
C THR A 7 5.10 2.06 7.01
N LEU A 8 4.41 2.02 5.86
CA LEU A 8 2.97 2.23 5.81
C LEU A 8 2.20 1.16 6.60
N ALA A 9 2.57 -0.12 6.43
CA ALA A 9 1.92 -1.21 7.17
C ALA A 9 2.07 -1.04 8.68
N PHE A 10 3.25 -0.68 9.15
CA PHE A 10 3.51 -0.42 10.55
C PHE A 10 2.72 0.79 11.05
N ALA A 11 2.81 1.93 10.38
CA ALA A 11 2.17 3.17 10.82
C ALA A 11 0.63 3.13 10.74
N GLY A 12 0.08 2.40 9.77
CA GLY A 12 -1.35 2.22 9.58
C GLY A 12 -1.94 0.99 10.27
N PHE A 13 -1.15 0.24 11.04
CA PHE A 13 -1.53 -1.03 11.66
C PHE A 13 -2.18 -2.02 10.67
N LEU A 14 -1.64 -2.05 9.45
CA LEU A 14 -2.20 -2.82 8.34
C LEU A 14 -1.82 -4.29 8.46
N ARG A 15 -2.79 -5.16 8.14
CA ARG A 15 -2.53 -6.57 7.89
C ARG A 15 -1.88 -6.72 6.53
N MET A 16 -1.08 -7.78 6.38
CA MET A 16 -0.39 -8.06 5.12
C MET A 16 -1.32 -8.09 3.91
N GLY A 17 -2.51 -8.70 4.04
CA GLY A 17 -3.49 -8.80 2.96
C GLY A 17 -4.13 -7.47 2.53
N GLU A 18 -3.94 -6.39 3.28
CA GLU A 18 -4.49 -5.06 2.96
C GLU A 18 -3.59 -4.30 1.98
N ILE A 19 -2.32 -4.69 1.86
CA ILE A 19 -1.33 -4.08 0.96
C ILE A 19 -0.77 -5.04 -0.10
N THR A 20 -1.20 -6.30 -0.09
CA THR A 20 -0.80 -7.33 -1.05
C THR A 20 -1.95 -7.77 -1.95
N TYR A 21 -1.61 -8.40 -3.07
CA TYR A 21 -2.57 -8.95 -4.02
C TYR A 21 -2.00 -10.17 -4.75
N THR A 22 -2.87 -10.87 -5.47
CA THR A 22 -2.53 -12.03 -6.31
C THR A 22 -2.55 -11.65 -7.79
N LEU A 23 -1.93 -12.46 -8.64
CA LEU A 23 -2.02 -12.26 -10.10
C LEU A 23 -3.46 -12.42 -10.61
N GLU A 24 -4.28 -13.24 -9.95
CA GLU A 24 -5.69 -13.37 -10.32
C GLU A 24 -6.46 -12.07 -10.07
N ASP A 25 -6.15 -11.37 -8.98
CA ASP A 25 -6.78 -10.07 -8.68
C ASP A 25 -6.54 -9.08 -9.85
N LEU A 26 -5.36 -9.11 -10.49
CA LEU A 26 -5.05 -8.24 -11.64
C LEU A 26 -5.83 -8.56 -12.91
N ARG A 27 -6.34 -9.80 -13.05
CA ARG A 27 -7.17 -10.19 -14.21
C ARG A 27 -8.57 -9.60 -14.15
N LYS A 28 -8.97 -9.03 -13.01
CA LYS A 28 -10.29 -8.43 -12.76
C LYS A 28 -10.11 -6.95 -12.39
N PRO A 29 -9.74 -6.07 -13.33
CA PRO A 29 -9.30 -4.71 -13.03
C PRO A 29 -10.36 -3.85 -12.31
N ALA A 30 -11.64 -4.01 -12.65
CA ALA A 30 -12.73 -3.31 -11.96
C ALA A 30 -12.85 -3.75 -10.49
N GLU A 31 -12.79 -5.05 -10.22
CA GLU A 31 -12.81 -5.57 -8.85
C GLU A 31 -11.54 -5.20 -8.08
N PHE A 32 -10.39 -5.21 -8.75
CA PHE A 32 -9.12 -4.78 -8.17
C PHE A 32 -9.23 -3.35 -7.68
N ALA A 33 -9.64 -2.43 -8.56
CA ALA A 33 -9.79 -1.02 -8.23
C ALA A 33 -10.80 -0.80 -7.10
N ALA A 34 -11.85 -1.62 -7.01
CA ALA A 34 -12.86 -1.51 -5.96
C ALA A 34 -12.44 -2.13 -4.61
N ARG A 35 -11.53 -3.10 -4.58
CA ARG A 35 -11.28 -3.93 -3.39
C ARG A 35 -9.84 -3.95 -2.88
N LYS A 36 -8.87 -3.56 -3.71
CA LYS A 36 -7.44 -3.62 -3.40
C LYS A 36 -6.84 -2.22 -3.28
N ALA A 37 -5.72 -2.13 -2.56
CA ALA A 37 -4.96 -0.91 -2.44
C ALA A 37 -4.35 -0.52 -3.79
N THR A 38 -4.70 0.67 -4.26
CA THR A 38 -4.27 1.28 -5.51
C THR A 38 -3.51 2.56 -5.24
N ARG A 39 -2.83 3.09 -6.27
CA ARG A 39 -2.16 4.40 -6.20
C ARG A 39 -3.12 5.53 -5.86
N GLY A 40 -4.36 5.47 -6.34
CA GLY A 40 -5.41 6.45 -6.07
C GLY A 40 -5.93 6.45 -4.63
N ASP A 41 -5.56 5.47 -3.81
CA ASP A 41 -5.95 5.42 -2.41
C ASP A 41 -5.05 6.25 -1.49
N ILE A 42 -4.01 6.89 -2.04
CA ILE A 42 -3.10 7.77 -1.30
C ILE A 42 -3.39 9.22 -1.65
N THR A 43 -3.59 10.04 -0.63
CA THR A 43 -3.65 11.50 -0.74
C THR A 43 -2.57 12.09 0.15
N PHE A 44 -1.63 12.81 -0.45
CA PHE A 44 -0.60 13.54 0.30
C PHE A 44 -1.13 14.89 0.79
N LEU A 45 -0.78 15.24 2.01
CA LEU A 45 -1.01 16.54 2.66
C LEU A 45 0.35 17.13 3.05
N GLU A 46 0.37 18.34 3.61
CA GLU A 46 1.61 19.06 3.92
C GLU A 46 2.53 18.30 4.90
N SER A 47 1.98 17.72 5.96
CA SER A 47 2.72 17.01 7.02
C SER A 47 2.14 15.62 7.34
N SER A 48 1.33 15.08 6.45
CA SER A 48 0.68 13.79 6.62
C SER A 48 0.24 13.20 5.27
N MET A 49 -0.28 11.98 5.31
CA MET A 49 -1.00 11.40 4.18
C MET A 49 -2.26 10.68 4.67
N ILE A 50 -3.24 10.60 3.78
CA ILE A 50 -4.43 9.77 3.97
C ILE A 50 -4.27 8.53 3.10
N PHE A 51 -4.39 7.35 3.72
CA PHE A 51 -4.58 6.09 3.02
C PHE A 51 -6.03 5.66 3.14
N HIS A 52 -6.73 5.55 2.01
CA HIS A 52 -8.07 5.02 1.95
C HIS A 52 -8.03 3.49 1.83
N LEU A 53 -8.20 2.81 2.97
CA LEU A 53 -8.30 1.36 3.01
C LEU A 53 -9.73 0.94 2.64
N LYS A 54 -9.92 0.54 1.37
CA LYS A 54 -11.23 0.16 0.81
C LYS A 54 -11.91 -1.04 1.48
N ARG A 55 -11.13 -1.93 2.10
CA ARG A 55 -11.67 -3.11 2.79
C ARG A 55 -10.87 -3.39 4.04
N SER A 56 -11.54 -3.33 5.20
CA SER A 56 -11.00 -3.87 6.45
C SER A 56 -11.66 -5.21 6.77
N LYS A 57 -10.99 -6.06 7.55
CA LYS A 57 -11.53 -7.37 7.98
C LYS A 57 -12.90 -7.25 8.69
N CYS A 58 -13.13 -6.16 9.41
CA CYS A 58 -14.36 -5.92 10.17
C CYS A 58 -15.42 -5.14 9.38
N ASP A 59 -15.07 -4.65 8.19
CA ASP A 59 -15.95 -3.85 7.36
C ASP A 59 -16.89 -4.76 6.55
N LYS A 60 -18.01 -5.11 7.19
CA LYS A 60 -19.09 -5.90 6.59
C LYS A 60 -19.86 -5.13 5.52
N ARG A 61 -19.75 -3.79 5.49
CA ARG A 61 -20.48 -2.91 4.57
C ARG A 61 -19.63 -2.42 3.40
N HIS A 62 -18.33 -2.72 3.39
CA HIS A 62 -17.37 -2.29 2.39
C HIS A 62 -17.31 -0.75 2.25
N GLU A 63 -17.55 -0.03 3.35
CA GLU A 63 -17.50 1.43 3.40
C GLU A 63 -16.06 1.96 3.31
N GLY A 64 -15.08 1.11 3.64
CA GLY A 64 -13.69 1.49 3.74
C GLY A 64 -13.41 2.34 4.98
N VAL A 65 -12.14 2.63 5.22
CA VAL A 65 -11.70 3.53 6.29
C VAL A 65 -10.58 4.43 5.80
N LYS A 66 -10.57 5.68 6.23
CA LYS A 66 -9.47 6.62 6.00
C LYS A 66 -8.51 6.54 7.17
N ILE A 67 -7.28 6.14 6.88
CA ILE A 67 -6.19 6.07 7.85
C ILE A 67 -5.32 7.30 7.64
N VAL A 68 -5.25 8.16 8.66
CA VAL A 68 -4.34 9.30 8.65
C VAL A 68 -2.98 8.83 9.15
N VAL A 69 -1.94 9.05 8.34
CA VAL A 69 -0.56 8.71 8.68
C VAL A 69 0.24 9.99 8.75
N ALA A 70 0.69 10.34 9.96
CA ALA A 70 1.48 11.54 10.19
C ALA A 70 2.93 11.38 9.68
N GLU A 71 3.50 12.49 9.23
CA GLU A 71 4.95 12.56 9.02
C GLU A 71 5.67 12.46 10.37
N VAL A 72 6.72 11.63 10.40
CA VAL A 72 7.63 11.53 11.54
C VAL A 72 9.07 11.81 11.10
N GLY A 73 9.93 12.12 12.06
CA GLY A 73 11.37 12.23 11.81
C GLY A 73 12.00 10.88 11.48
N GLY A 74 13.18 10.92 10.84
CA GLY A 74 14.02 9.73 10.65
C GLY A 74 13.80 8.94 9.35
N PRO A 75 14.60 7.88 9.15
CA PRO A 75 14.65 7.13 7.89
C PRO A 75 13.44 6.21 7.67
N THR A 76 12.69 5.89 8.73
CA THR A 76 11.52 5.00 8.72
C THR A 76 10.20 5.76 8.56
N CYS A 77 10.25 7.06 8.22
CA CYS A 77 9.06 7.87 8.03
C CYS A 77 8.21 7.36 6.84
N PRO A 78 6.95 6.93 7.09
CA PRO A 78 6.09 6.37 6.07
C PRO A 78 5.72 7.39 5.00
N VAL A 79 5.45 8.65 5.38
CA VAL A 79 5.10 9.72 4.43
C VAL A 79 6.24 9.96 3.46
N LYS A 80 7.48 10.12 3.96
CA LYS A 80 8.67 10.30 3.12
C LYS A 80 8.96 9.09 2.24
N ALA A 81 8.77 7.87 2.75
CA ALA A 81 8.94 6.64 1.97
C ALA A 81 7.90 6.55 0.83
N MET A 82 6.65 6.93 1.09
CA MET A 82 5.58 6.97 0.09
C MET A 82 5.80 8.06 -0.96
N ILE A 83 6.22 9.27 -0.58
CA ILE A 83 6.57 10.34 -1.53
C ILE A 83 7.71 9.87 -2.45
N ARG A 84 8.78 9.29 -1.88
CA ARG A 84 9.90 8.74 -2.66
C ARG A 84 9.44 7.66 -3.63
N LEU A 85 8.52 6.80 -3.21
CA LEU A 85 7.93 5.78 -4.08
C LEU A 85 7.17 6.41 -5.25
N PHE A 86 6.26 7.35 -5.00
CA PHE A 86 5.45 7.97 -6.05
C PHE A 86 6.30 8.79 -7.03
N ASN A 87 7.38 9.42 -6.55
CA ASN A 87 8.31 10.17 -7.42
C ASN A 87 9.20 9.25 -8.28
N ARG A 88 9.65 8.10 -7.73
CA ARG A 88 10.55 7.18 -8.45
C ARG A 88 9.83 6.20 -9.36
N ASP A 89 8.58 5.88 -9.07
CA ASP A 89 7.74 4.96 -9.84
C ASP A 89 6.35 5.59 -10.07
N PRO A 90 6.25 6.58 -10.99
CA PRO A 90 4.96 7.16 -11.38
C PRO A 90 4.11 6.11 -12.09
N GLN A 91 2.90 5.89 -11.59
CA GLN A 91 1.99 4.86 -12.07
C GLN A 91 0.56 5.40 -12.13
N PRO A 92 -0.33 4.85 -12.99
CA PRO A 92 -1.74 5.22 -13.02
C PRO A 92 -2.42 5.06 -11.66
N LEU A 93 -3.45 5.88 -11.38
CA LEU A 93 -4.19 5.82 -10.11
C LEU A 93 -4.82 4.44 -9.84
N THR A 94 -5.14 3.70 -10.89
CA THR A 94 -5.72 2.34 -10.83
C THR A 94 -4.67 1.24 -10.63
N ALA A 95 -3.38 1.55 -10.74
CA ALA A 95 -2.32 0.59 -10.57
C ALA A 95 -2.22 0.13 -9.10
N PRO A 96 -1.68 -1.07 -8.84
CA PRO A 96 -1.41 -1.53 -7.48
C PRO A 96 -0.58 -0.52 -6.68
N LEU A 97 -0.88 -0.39 -5.39
CA LEU A 97 -0.16 0.54 -4.52
C LEU A 97 1.34 0.20 -4.44
N PHE A 98 1.65 -1.09 -4.34
CA PHE A 98 3.03 -1.61 -4.32
C PHE A 98 3.22 -2.68 -5.38
N ASN A 99 4.41 -2.72 -5.97
CA ASN A 99 4.85 -3.81 -6.84
C ASN A 99 6.34 -4.10 -6.55
N LEU A 100 6.87 -5.21 -7.06
CA LEU A 100 8.30 -5.54 -6.92
C LEU A 100 9.16 -5.07 -8.11
N GLY A 101 8.62 -4.19 -8.96
CA GLY A 101 9.22 -3.80 -10.24
C GLY A 101 9.03 -4.87 -11.32
N ASN A 102 9.24 -4.48 -12.59
CA ASN A 102 9.19 -5.38 -13.75
C ASN A 102 7.91 -6.23 -13.84
N GLY A 103 6.77 -5.66 -13.42
CA GLY A 103 5.48 -6.36 -13.39
C GLY A 103 5.33 -7.44 -12.32
N ARG A 104 6.33 -7.64 -11.44
CA ARG A 104 6.25 -8.64 -10.39
C ARG A 104 5.27 -8.21 -9.29
N PRO A 105 4.30 -9.08 -8.92
CA PRO A 105 3.28 -8.76 -7.94
C PRO A 105 3.85 -8.70 -6.52
N PHE A 106 3.33 -7.78 -5.71
CA PHE A 106 3.60 -7.73 -4.27
C PHE A 106 2.63 -8.67 -3.52
N THR A 107 2.90 -9.97 -3.56
CA THR A 107 2.08 -11.01 -2.91
C THR A 107 2.42 -11.14 -1.42
N SER A 108 1.53 -11.73 -0.62
CA SER A 108 1.81 -12.06 0.78
C SER A 108 3.02 -12.96 0.97
N SER A 109 3.23 -13.93 0.07
CA SER A 109 4.44 -14.79 0.11
C SER A 109 5.71 -14.00 -0.14
N SER A 110 5.71 -13.11 -1.13
CA SER A 110 6.86 -12.25 -1.43
C SER A 110 7.15 -11.26 -0.31
N ALA A 111 6.11 -10.66 0.28
CA ALA A 111 6.25 -9.75 1.41
C ALA A 111 6.85 -10.47 2.64
N ARG A 112 6.38 -11.69 2.95
CA ARG A 112 6.97 -12.51 4.03
C ARG A 112 8.44 -12.85 3.76
N ALA A 113 8.76 -13.31 2.56
CA ALA A 113 10.13 -13.66 2.19
C ALA A 113 11.08 -12.47 2.35
N ILE A 114 10.66 -11.28 1.92
CA ILE A 114 11.44 -10.05 2.05
C ILE A 114 11.61 -9.64 3.52
N LEU A 115 10.56 -9.75 4.34
CA LEU A 115 10.64 -9.46 5.78
C LEU A 115 11.63 -10.40 6.48
N SER A 116 11.57 -11.70 6.18
CA SER A 116 12.46 -12.70 6.78
C SER A 116 13.94 -12.54 6.40
N GLN A 117 14.27 -11.79 5.35
CA GLN A 117 15.65 -11.49 4.97
C GLN A 117 16.20 -10.22 5.64
N ARG A 118 15.33 -9.41 6.24
CA ARG A 118 15.66 -8.10 6.82
C ARG A 118 15.60 -8.06 8.34
N LEU A 119 15.15 -9.16 8.96
CA LEU A 119 15.16 -9.43 10.39
C LEU A 119 16.26 -10.45 10.67
#